data_AF-B0E8R9-F1
#
_entry.id   AF-B0E8R9-F1
#
_cell.length_a   1.000
_cell.length_b   1.000
_cell.length_c   1.000
_cell.angle_alpha   90.00
_cell.angle_beta   90.00
_cell.angle_gamma   90.00
#
_symmetry.space_group_name_H-M   'P 1'
#
loop_
_entity.id
_entity.type
_entity.pdbx_description
1 polymer ?
#
loop_
_entity_poly.entity_id
_entity_poly.type
_entity_poly.pdbx_seq_one_letter_code
_entity_poly.pdbx_strand_id
1 'polypeptide(L)'
;MTVTSSVSEEGEGKSIYEIVGILIVGILIITLMSHIIVRLIPWLHILSESIVSLFIGVIVGLVLLVLHYIGVDFLLDALHFAHIFQTIFLPCIIFNAGFTMKKRNFFANIIPILSYAIGGCVLSSLIIGFGVYGYTFLGNIKFIGLGKNNLNITQSLQFGTLLGATDPVATLALFLELNVDPLLYSLVFGESVLNDAVSIVLFHTLDGTGTSFGWMSLVKIIVQFLVISIGSCAIGLFVSYFSAFIFNKMKGINISSTFNLVLILCVAFLGYFIAELLEMSGILTIFVTGAVMSHHHWYSVPENQRPTLYTSVGTLAFVSETLTFISD
;
A
#
# COMPACT_ATOMS: atom_id res chain seq x y z
N MET A 1 10.01 -19.82 -46.15
CA MET A 1 10.93 -19.72 -44.98
C MET A 1 10.49 -18.55 -44.10
N THR A 2 9.29 -18.64 -43.51
CA THR A 2 8.67 -17.55 -42.73
C THR A 2 7.79 -18.11 -41.59
N VAL A 3 8.07 -19.34 -41.15
CA VAL A 3 7.33 -20.02 -40.06
C VAL A 3 8.26 -20.34 -38.87
N THR A 4 9.58 -20.20 -39.03
CA THR A 4 10.57 -20.56 -37.99
C THR A 4 10.97 -19.39 -37.09
N SER A 5 10.60 -18.15 -37.40
CA SER A 5 10.94 -16.97 -36.56
C SER A 5 9.89 -16.63 -35.51
N SER A 6 8.62 -17.02 -35.69
CA SER A 6 7.56 -16.76 -34.69
C SER A 6 7.56 -17.78 -33.54
N VAL A 7 8.07 -19.00 -33.78
CA VAL A 7 8.14 -20.07 -32.76
C VAL A 7 9.29 -19.84 -31.77
N SER A 8 10.36 -19.15 -32.18
CA SER A 8 11.48 -18.82 -31.29
C SER A 8 11.16 -17.70 -30.30
N GLU A 9 10.40 -16.66 -30.72
CA GLU A 9 9.99 -15.56 -29.82
C GLU A 9 8.95 -16.02 -28.78
N GLU A 10 8.01 -16.89 -29.15
CA GLU A 10 7.05 -17.48 -28.20
C GLU A 10 7.71 -18.43 -27.18
N GLY A 11 8.76 -19.15 -27.59
CA GLY A 11 9.51 -20.06 -26.73
C GLY A 11 10.39 -19.35 -25.70
N GLU A 12 11.03 -18.24 -26.08
CA GLU A 12 11.79 -17.39 -25.16
C GLU A 12 10.88 -16.71 -24.15
N GLY A 13 9.74 -16.15 -24.59
CA GLY A 13 8.75 -15.53 -23.69
C GLY A 13 8.20 -16.50 -22.64
N LYS A 14 7.94 -17.76 -23.00
CA LYS A 14 7.41 -18.77 -22.08
C LYS A 14 8.41 -19.19 -21.00
N SER A 15 9.68 -19.37 -21.37
CA SER A 15 10.77 -19.67 -20.43
C SER A 15 10.95 -18.58 -19.37
N ILE A 16 10.77 -17.33 -19.79
CA ILE A 16 10.94 -16.16 -18.93
C ILE A 16 9.88 -16.09 -17.82
N TYR A 17 8.60 -16.30 -18.12
CA TYR A 17 7.54 -16.31 -17.09
C TYR A 17 7.71 -17.45 -16.08
N GLU A 18 8.24 -18.60 -16.52
CA GLU A 18 8.56 -19.72 -15.64
C GLU A 18 9.73 -19.36 -14.69
N ILE A 19 10.77 -18.69 -15.19
CA ILE A 19 11.88 -18.19 -14.37
C ILE A 19 11.42 -17.15 -13.35
N VAL A 20 10.55 -16.21 -13.75
CA VAL A 20 9.95 -15.21 -12.84
C VAL A 20 9.09 -15.90 -11.78
N GLY A 21 8.29 -16.90 -12.17
CA GLY A 21 7.51 -17.70 -11.23
C GLY A 21 8.40 -18.41 -10.20
N ILE A 22 9.51 -19.02 -10.65
CA ILE A 22 10.50 -19.65 -9.77
C ILE A 22 11.14 -18.63 -8.84
N LEU A 23 11.47 -17.42 -9.33
CA LEU A 23 12.04 -16.35 -8.53
C LEU A 23 11.06 -15.91 -7.43
N ILE A 24 9.80 -15.59 -7.77
CA ILE A 24 8.78 -15.16 -6.81
C ILE A 24 8.55 -16.23 -5.74
N VAL A 25 8.37 -17.48 -6.16
CA VAL A 25 8.17 -18.61 -5.22
C VAL A 25 9.42 -18.84 -4.37
N GLY A 26 10.61 -18.72 -4.97
CA GLY A 26 11.88 -18.84 -4.27
C GLY A 26 12.06 -17.78 -3.18
N ILE A 27 11.75 -16.52 -3.48
CA ILE A 27 11.83 -15.44 -2.49
C ILE A 27 10.78 -15.64 -1.38
N LEU A 28 9.56 -16.08 -1.73
CA LEU A 28 8.51 -16.40 -0.75
C LEU A 28 8.93 -17.54 0.18
N ILE A 29 9.58 -18.57 -0.34
CA ILE A 29 10.13 -19.66 0.49
C ILE A 29 11.25 -19.14 1.39
N ILE A 30 12.20 -18.34 0.86
CA ILE A 30 13.32 -17.80 1.63
C ILE A 30 12.83 -16.91 2.77
N THR A 31 11.85 -16.05 2.52
CA THR A 31 11.25 -15.18 3.55
C THR A 31 10.54 -16.01 4.62
N LEU A 32 9.69 -16.97 4.25
CA LEU A 32 9.05 -17.87 5.22
C LEU A 32 10.08 -18.66 6.05
N MET A 33 11.14 -19.16 5.42
CA MET A 33 12.23 -19.85 6.11
C MET A 33 12.97 -18.90 7.08
N SER A 34 13.20 -17.64 6.70
CA SER A 34 13.82 -16.66 7.59
C SER A 34 12.95 -16.35 8.82
N HIS A 35 11.63 -16.22 8.67
CA HIS A 35 10.70 -16.04 9.80
C HIS A 35 10.76 -17.24 10.76
N ILE A 36 10.81 -18.45 10.21
CA ILE A 36 10.94 -19.69 11.00
C ILE A 36 12.29 -19.73 11.74
N ILE A 37 13.40 -19.37 11.07
CA ILE A 37 14.75 -19.38 11.66
C ILE A 37 14.86 -18.35 12.80
N VAL A 38 14.30 -17.15 12.62
CA VAL A 38 14.29 -16.10 13.65
C VAL A 38 13.53 -16.56 14.90
N ARG A 39 12.41 -17.28 14.75
CA ARG A 39 11.66 -17.89 15.86
C ARG A 39 12.35 -19.10 16.50
N LEU A 40 13.20 -19.81 15.75
CA LEU A 40 13.89 -20.99 16.26
C LEU A 40 15.14 -20.63 17.08
N ILE A 41 15.74 -19.46 16.82
CA ILE A 41 17.03 -19.04 17.38
C ILE A 41 16.82 -17.91 18.40
N PRO A 42 16.96 -18.20 19.72
CA PRO A 42 16.63 -17.24 20.79
C PRO A 42 17.42 -15.93 20.75
N TRP A 43 18.64 -15.91 20.20
CA TRP A 43 19.45 -14.69 20.09
C TRP A 43 19.02 -13.77 18.94
N LEU A 44 18.24 -14.28 17.97
CA LEU A 44 17.74 -13.51 16.83
C LEU A 44 16.38 -12.85 17.12
N HIS A 45 15.71 -13.17 18.23
CA HIS A 45 14.47 -12.51 18.65
C HIS A 45 14.59 -10.99 18.86
N ILE A 46 15.82 -10.45 18.93
CA ILE A 46 16.07 -9.00 19.00
C ILE A 46 15.81 -8.33 17.64
N LEU A 47 15.93 -9.06 16.53
CA LEU A 47 15.63 -8.54 15.20
C LEU A 47 14.12 -8.67 14.95
N SER A 48 13.45 -7.54 14.69
CA SER A 48 12.06 -7.58 14.24
C SER A 48 11.99 -8.26 12.87
N GLU A 49 10.94 -9.03 12.65
CA GLU A 49 10.72 -9.80 11.42
C GLU A 49 10.83 -8.90 10.16
N SER A 50 10.32 -7.66 10.21
CA SER A 50 10.42 -6.67 9.14
C SER A 50 11.86 -6.25 8.77
N ILE A 51 12.80 -6.24 9.73
CA ILE A 51 14.21 -5.88 9.46
C ILE A 51 14.87 -6.99 8.65
N VAL A 52 14.57 -8.25 9.00
CA VAL A 52 15.11 -9.41 8.29
C VAL A 52 14.58 -9.45 6.86
N SER A 53 13.29 -9.22 6.67
CA SER A 53 12.67 -9.13 5.34
C SER A 53 13.25 -7.99 4.50
N LEU A 54 13.49 -6.81 5.09
CA LEU A 54 14.15 -5.68 4.42
C LEU A 54 15.56 -6.05 3.95
N PHE A 55 16.37 -6.71 4.77
CA PHE A 55 17.71 -7.16 4.36
C PHE A 55 17.64 -8.19 3.23
N ILE A 56 16.66 -9.10 3.25
CA ILE A 56 16.42 -10.05 2.16
C ILE A 56 16.04 -9.30 0.88
N GLY A 57 15.12 -8.32 0.96
CA GLY A 57 14.74 -7.45 -0.15
C GLY A 57 15.94 -6.74 -0.77
N VAL A 58 16.82 -6.14 0.05
CA VAL A 58 18.06 -5.49 -0.42
C VAL A 58 18.99 -6.49 -1.13
N ILE A 59 19.17 -7.69 -0.58
CA ILE A 59 20.01 -8.73 -1.20
C ILE A 59 19.43 -9.16 -2.55
N VAL A 60 18.11 -9.40 -2.60
CA VAL A 60 17.41 -9.75 -3.84
C VAL A 60 17.54 -8.62 -4.86
N GLY A 61 17.31 -7.37 -4.46
CA GLY A 61 17.47 -6.19 -5.30
C GLY A 61 18.89 -6.04 -5.85
N LEU A 62 19.92 -6.30 -5.05
CA LEU A 62 21.31 -6.30 -5.50
C LEU A 62 21.60 -7.43 -6.51
N VAL A 63 21.05 -8.63 -6.30
CA VAL A 63 21.17 -9.74 -7.25
C VAL A 63 20.49 -9.38 -8.57
N LEU A 64 19.30 -8.79 -8.52
CA LEU A 64 18.57 -8.31 -9.70
C LEU A 64 19.35 -7.21 -10.45
N LEU A 65 19.98 -6.28 -9.75
CA LEU A 65 20.82 -5.23 -10.33
C LEU A 65 22.06 -5.81 -11.04
N VAL A 66 22.69 -6.84 -10.45
CA VAL A 66 23.82 -7.55 -11.08
C VAL A 66 23.35 -8.30 -12.33
N LEU A 67 22.18 -8.95 -12.29
CA LEU A 67 21.59 -9.64 -13.44
C LEU A 67 21.23 -8.68 -14.58
N HIS A 68 20.72 -7.49 -14.25
CA HIS A 68 20.51 -6.43 -15.23
C HIS A 68 21.83 -6.04 -15.94
N TYR A 69 22.91 -5.83 -15.18
CA TYR A 69 24.20 -5.47 -15.76
C TYR A 69 24.79 -6.55 -16.70
N ILE A 70 24.33 -7.81 -16.55
CA ILE A 70 24.73 -8.96 -17.38
C ILE A 70 23.86 -9.05 -18.66
N GLY A 71 22.92 -8.13 -18.89
CA GLY A 71 22.08 -8.06 -20.09
C GLY A 71 20.78 -8.85 -19.98
N VAL A 72 20.34 -9.18 -18.76
CA VAL A 72 19.01 -9.73 -18.50
C VAL A 72 18.04 -8.57 -18.29
N ASP A 73 17.71 -7.87 -19.38
CA ASP A 73 16.91 -6.64 -19.38
C ASP A 73 15.40 -6.86 -19.13
N PHE A 74 15.01 -8.08 -18.74
CA PHE A 74 13.60 -8.43 -18.54
C PHE A 74 13.12 -8.24 -17.09
N LEU A 75 14.02 -8.30 -16.09
CA LEU A 75 13.71 -8.01 -14.68
C LEU A 75 13.77 -6.51 -14.36
N LEU A 76 14.00 -5.69 -15.39
CA LEU A 76 14.50 -4.33 -15.30
C LEU A 76 13.44 -3.27 -15.06
N ASP A 77 12.18 -3.64 -15.12
CA ASP A 77 11.13 -2.73 -14.71
C ASP A 77 10.72 -3.03 -13.27
N ALA A 78 11.71 -2.93 -12.36
CA ALA A 78 11.51 -3.06 -10.93
C ALA A 78 10.39 -2.12 -10.43
N LEU A 79 10.20 -0.99 -11.11
CA LEU A 79 9.08 -0.06 -10.93
C LEU A 79 7.72 -0.70 -11.28
N HIS A 80 7.60 -1.37 -12.43
CA HIS A 80 6.37 -2.08 -12.76
C HIS A 80 6.15 -3.30 -11.86
N PHE A 81 7.20 -4.01 -11.45
CA PHE A 81 7.09 -5.13 -10.51
C PHE A 81 6.56 -4.64 -9.15
N ALA A 82 7.17 -3.60 -8.56
CA ALA A 82 6.69 -3.01 -7.31
C ALA A 82 5.25 -2.49 -7.44
N HIS A 83 4.92 -1.81 -8.55
CA HIS A 83 3.57 -1.30 -8.78
C HIS A 83 2.52 -2.42 -8.90
N ILE A 84 2.84 -3.53 -9.59
CA ILE A 84 1.94 -4.70 -9.66
C ILE A 84 1.74 -5.30 -8.28
N PHE A 85 2.80 -5.41 -7.48
CA PHE A 85 2.71 -5.95 -6.12
C PHE A 85 1.86 -5.07 -5.22
N GLN A 86 2.08 -3.75 -5.23
CA GLN A 86 1.27 -2.78 -4.51
C GLN A 86 -0.19 -2.79 -4.99
N THR A 87 -0.44 -2.88 -6.29
CA THR A 87 -1.81 -2.86 -6.84
C THR A 87 -2.62 -4.12 -6.48
N ILE A 88 -1.97 -5.26 -6.24
CA ILE A 88 -2.65 -6.55 -6.01
C ILE A 88 -2.62 -6.97 -4.54
N PHE A 89 -1.47 -6.87 -3.87
CA PHE A 89 -1.28 -7.39 -2.52
C PHE A 89 -1.68 -6.39 -1.43
N LEU A 90 -1.43 -5.09 -1.64
CA LEU A 90 -1.83 -4.08 -0.66
C LEU A 90 -3.35 -4.07 -0.41
N PRO A 91 -4.22 -4.12 -1.44
CA PRO A 91 -5.66 -4.18 -1.21
C PRO A 91 -6.11 -5.40 -0.40
N CYS A 92 -5.42 -6.54 -0.50
CA CYS A 92 -5.72 -7.72 0.34
C CYS A 92 -5.47 -7.45 1.83
N ILE A 93 -4.34 -6.80 2.15
CA ILE A 93 -3.98 -6.43 3.53
C ILE A 93 -5.01 -5.46 4.09
N ILE A 94 -5.31 -4.40 3.32
CA ILE A 94 -6.23 -3.34 3.74
C ILE A 94 -7.68 -3.83 3.81
N PHE A 95 -8.07 -4.75 2.93
CA PHE A 95 -9.37 -5.39 3.03
C PHE A 95 -9.51 -6.20 4.33
N ASN A 96 -8.52 -7.03 4.67
CA ASN A 96 -8.52 -7.78 5.93
C ASN A 96 -8.54 -6.86 7.16
N ALA A 97 -7.78 -5.77 7.10
CA ALA A 97 -7.80 -4.73 8.12
C ALA A 97 -9.22 -4.17 8.33
N GLY A 98 -9.86 -3.69 7.26
CA GLY A 98 -11.25 -3.22 7.33
C GLY A 98 -12.21 -4.32 7.81
N PHE A 99 -12.04 -5.55 7.33
CA PHE A 99 -12.93 -6.67 7.62
C PHE A 99 -12.87 -7.11 9.10
N THR A 100 -11.72 -6.98 9.75
CA THR A 100 -11.49 -7.39 11.16
C THR A 100 -11.62 -6.23 12.15
N MET A 101 -11.50 -4.97 11.71
CA MET A 101 -11.44 -3.80 12.59
C MET A 101 -12.74 -3.49 13.34
N LYS A 102 -12.59 -2.95 14.55
CA LYS A 102 -13.69 -2.38 15.37
C LYS A 102 -14.10 -0.99 14.88
N LYS A 103 -15.00 -0.97 13.90
CA LYS A 103 -15.56 0.19 13.15
C LYS A 103 -15.92 1.42 14.00
N ARG A 104 -16.44 1.21 15.21
CA ARG A 104 -16.88 2.30 16.10
C ARG A 104 -15.72 3.24 16.49
N ASN A 105 -14.52 2.70 16.66
CA ASN A 105 -13.37 3.50 17.09
C ASN A 105 -12.79 4.32 15.94
N PHE A 106 -12.77 3.80 14.72
CA PHE A 106 -12.28 4.52 13.54
C PHE A 106 -13.12 5.76 13.24
N PHE A 107 -14.44 5.59 13.08
CA PHE A 107 -15.33 6.72 12.73
C PHE A 107 -15.47 7.73 13.87
N ALA A 108 -15.32 7.31 15.13
CA ALA A 108 -15.33 8.23 16.27
C ALA A 108 -14.12 9.17 16.29
N ASN A 109 -13.01 8.80 15.64
CA ASN A 109 -11.73 9.50 15.70
C ASN A 109 -11.27 10.07 14.35
N ILE A 110 -12.22 10.33 13.44
CA ILE A 110 -11.91 10.85 12.11
C ILE A 110 -11.24 12.24 12.14
N ILE A 111 -11.56 13.06 13.15
CA ILE A 111 -10.94 14.39 13.33
C ILE A 111 -9.44 14.25 13.67
N PRO A 112 -9.04 13.46 14.69
CA PRO A 112 -7.64 13.13 14.93
C PRO A 112 -6.91 12.59 13.69
N ILE A 113 -7.51 11.62 12.98
CA ILE A 113 -6.95 11.03 11.75
C ILE A 113 -6.64 12.14 10.73
N LEU A 114 -7.62 13.00 10.48
CA LEU A 114 -7.48 14.10 9.54
C LEU A 114 -6.40 15.11 9.97
N SER A 115 -6.33 15.39 11.27
CA SER A 115 -5.33 16.32 11.83
C SER A 115 -3.90 15.79 11.66
N TYR A 116 -3.69 14.48 11.83
CA TYR A 116 -2.39 13.86 11.61
C TYR A 116 -2.06 13.76 10.13
N ALA A 117 -3.01 13.36 9.29
CA ALA A 117 -2.79 13.27 7.84
C ALA A 117 -2.39 14.62 7.22
N ILE A 118 -3.15 15.68 7.51
CA ILE A 118 -2.88 17.01 6.94
C ILE A 118 -1.74 17.69 7.69
N GLY A 119 -1.86 17.82 9.02
CA GLY A 119 -0.91 18.56 9.83
C GLY A 119 0.47 17.89 9.91
N GLY A 120 0.48 16.57 10.05
CA GLY A 120 1.69 15.75 10.06
C GLY A 120 2.42 15.81 8.73
N CYS A 121 1.73 15.58 7.60
CA CYS A 121 2.32 15.65 6.27
C CYS A 121 2.89 17.04 5.94
N VAL A 122 2.15 18.12 6.24
CA VAL A 122 2.65 19.49 6.03
C VAL A 122 3.89 19.75 6.88
N LEU A 123 3.85 19.38 8.16
CA LEU A 123 4.97 19.61 9.07
C LEU A 123 6.21 18.79 8.67
N SER A 124 6.05 17.50 8.34
CA SER A 124 7.14 16.64 7.88
C SER A 124 7.76 17.18 6.59
N SER A 125 6.92 17.59 5.63
CA SER A 125 7.35 18.20 4.37
C SER A 125 8.17 19.46 4.57
N LEU A 126 7.75 20.34 5.49
CA LEU A 126 8.49 21.57 5.81
C LEU A 126 9.83 21.25 6.48
N ILE A 127 9.85 20.36 7.47
CA ILE A 127 11.08 19.99 8.19
C ILE A 127 12.11 19.40 7.23
N ILE A 128 11.70 18.43 6.41
CA ILE A 128 12.58 17.78 5.43
C ILE A 128 13.01 18.78 4.36
N GLY A 129 12.07 19.54 3.80
CA GLY A 129 12.37 20.47 2.71
C GLY A 129 13.29 21.61 3.12
N PHE A 130 13.06 22.23 4.28
CA PHE A 130 14.00 23.23 4.82
C PHE A 130 15.32 22.61 5.27
N GLY A 131 15.32 21.36 5.76
CA GLY A 131 16.54 20.61 6.08
C GLY A 131 17.43 20.41 4.85
N VAL A 132 16.85 19.98 3.73
CA VAL A 132 17.57 19.83 2.45
C VAL A 132 18.06 21.16 1.93
N TYR A 133 17.21 22.21 1.97
CA TYR A 133 17.61 23.55 1.57
C TYR A 133 18.80 24.06 2.42
N GLY A 134 18.72 23.91 3.74
CA GLY A 134 19.79 24.26 4.67
C GLY A 134 21.08 23.49 4.41
N TYR A 135 21.00 22.20 4.11
CA TYR A 135 22.15 21.38 3.71
C TYR A 135 22.81 21.89 2.43
N THR A 136 22.03 22.23 1.39
CA THR A 136 22.58 22.79 0.14
C THR A 136 23.22 24.18 0.35
N PHE A 137 22.68 24.98 1.27
CA PHE A 137 23.27 26.27 1.64
C PHE A 137 24.58 26.10 2.42
N LEU A 138 24.66 25.13 3.35
CA LEU A 138 25.88 24.79 4.08
C LEU A 138 26.95 24.14 3.20
N GLY A 139 26.57 23.38 2.17
CA GLY A 139 27.49 22.76 1.20
C GLY A 139 28.30 23.78 0.37
N ASN A 140 27.83 25.03 0.26
CA ASN A 140 28.58 26.14 -0.32
C ASN A 140 29.74 26.64 0.58
N ILE A 141 29.83 26.17 1.83
CA ILE A 141 31.00 26.38 2.68
C ILE A 141 32.09 25.42 2.21
N LYS A 142 33.17 25.99 1.65
CA LYS A 142 34.33 25.34 0.98
C LYS A 142 34.96 24.09 1.65
N PHE A 143 34.58 23.74 2.87
CA PHE A 143 35.22 22.68 3.65
C PHE A 143 34.66 21.27 3.40
N ILE A 144 33.45 21.12 2.86
CA ILE A 144 32.74 19.82 2.82
C ILE A 144 32.59 19.23 1.40
N GLY A 145 32.81 20.00 0.32
CA GLY A 145 32.98 19.44 -1.04
C GLY A 145 31.82 18.55 -1.54
N LEU A 146 30.64 18.65 -0.95
CA LEU A 146 29.46 17.84 -1.27
C LEU A 146 28.39 18.76 -1.88
N GLY A 147 28.25 18.69 -3.21
CA GLY A 147 27.11 19.22 -3.95
C GLY A 147 27.38 20.52 -4.73
N LYS A 148 27.59 20.40 -6.05
CA LYS A 148 27.58 21.53 -7.01
C LYS A 148 26.17 21.93 -7.47
N ASN A 149 25.14 21.19 -7.06
CA ASN A 149 23.76 21.40 -7.51
C ASN A 149 22.98 22.16 -6.43
N ASN A 150 22.83 23.47 -6.63
CA ASN A 150 21.96 24.29 -5.79
C ASN A 150 20.50 23.94 -6.11
N LEU A 151 19.83 23.21 -5.22
CA LEU A 151 18.38 23.05 -5.30
C LEU A 151 17.72 24.38 -4.92
N ASN A 152 16.77 24.82 -5.72
CA ASN A 152 15.95 25.97 -5.36
C ASN A 152 15.05 25.61 -4.16
N ILE A 153 14.61 26.60 -3.38
CA ILE A 153 13.76 26.38 -2.20
C ILE A 153 12.47 25.61 -2.55
N THR A 154 11.91 25.87 -3.73
CA THR A 154 10.76 25.14 -4.26
C THR A 154 11.08 23.67 -4.49
N GLN A 155 12.25 23.36 -5.06
CA GLN A 155 12.68 21.98 -5.33
C GLN A 155 12.97 21.23 -4.02
N SER A 156 13.57 21.90 -3.04
CA SER A 156 13.79 21.31 -1.72
C SER A 156 12.47 21.04 -0.99
N LEU A 157 11.49 21.95 -1.06
CA LEU A 157 10.17 21.74 -0.49
C LEU A 157 9.40 20.64 -1.24
N GLN A 158 9.49 20.56 -2.57
CA GLN A 158 8.92 19.45 -3.36
C GLN A 158 9.50 18.10 -2.95
N PHE A 159 10.81 18.05 -2.73
CA PHE A 159 11.46 16.85 -2.20
C PHE A 159 10.93 16.51 -0.80
N GLY A 160 10.75 17.51 0.06
CA GLY A 160 10.11 17.35 1.36
C GLY A 160 8.70 16.78 1.25
N THR A 161 7.89 17.22 0.30
CA THR A 161 6.53 16.71 0.10
C THR A 161 6.51 15.26 -0.34
N LEU A 162 7.41 14.87 -1.24
CA LEU A 162 7.55 13.47 -1.67
C LEU A 162 7.88 12.53 -0.49
N LEU A 163 8.73 12.98 0.43
CA LEU A 163 9.10 12.22 1.63
C LEU A 163 8.13 12.39 2.81
N GLY A 164 7.19 13.34 2.71
CA GLY A 164 6.16 13.57 3.71
C GLY A 164 5.09 12.47 3.72
N ALA A 165 4.89 11.82 2.57
CA ALA A 165 4.10 10.61 2.40
C ALA A 165 4.75 9.42 3.13
N THR A 166 4.00 8.76 4.01
CA THR A 166 4.47 7.67 4.84
C THR A 166 3.74 6.38 4.48
N ASP A 167 4.50 5.36 4.09
CA ASP A 167 3.97 4.02 3.88
C ASP A 167 3.88 3.26 5.22
N PRO A 168 2.67 2.90 5.68
CA PRO A 168 2.48 2.26 6.96
C PRO A 168 2.50 0.73 6.87
N VAL A 169 2.66 0.13 5.68
CA VAL A 169 2.40 -1.31 5.47
C VAL A 169 3.14 -2.18 6.48
N ALA A 170 4.46 -1.96 6.61
CA ALA A 170 5.31 -2.65 7.56
C ALA A 170 4.87 -2.46 9.02
N THR A 171 4.43 -1.25 9.37
CA THR A 171 4.02 -0.91 10.74
C THR A 171 2.65 -1.48 11.08
N LEU A 172 1.70 -1.49 10.13
CA LEU A 172 0.35 -2.02 10.32
C LEU A 172 0.36 -3.53 10.43
N ALA A 173 1.18 -4.20 9.61
CA ALA A 173 1.54 -5.60 9.72
C ALA A 173 1.93 -5.98 11.16
N LEU A 174 2.94 -5.29 11.69
CA LEU A 174 3.44 -5.51 13.04
C LEU A 174 2.38 -5.19 14.12
N PHE A 175 1.52 -4.19 13.90
CA PHE A 175 0.44 -3.88 14.84
C PHE A 175 -0.63 -4.96 14.91
N LEU A 176 -0.91 -5.65 13.80
CA LEU A 176 -1.81 -6.80 13.78
C LEU A 176 -1.22 -7.97 14.57
N GLU A 177 0.08 -8.24 14.40
CA GLU A 177 0.77 -9.31 15.13
C GLU A 177 0.81 -9.02 16.65
N LEU A 178 1.14 -7.78 17.02
CA LEU A 178 1.20 -7.36 18.42
C LEU A 178 -0.17 -7.10 19.05
N ASN A 179 -1.25 -7.24 18.29
CA ASN A 179 -2.63 -7.01 18.73
C ASN A 179 -2.80 -5.65 19.44
N VAL A 180 -2.24 -4.61 18.80
CA VAL A 180 -2.20 -3.22 19.29
C VAL A 180 -3.61 -2.64 19.46
N ASP A 181 -3.73 -1.58 20.27
CA ASP A 181 -5.00 -0.88 20.44
C ASP A 181 -5.64 -0.54 19.08
N PRO A 182 -6.90 -0.95 18.83
CA PRO A 182 -7.60 -0.68 17.57
C PRO A 182 -7.67 0.80 17.21
N LEU A 183 -7.62 1.71 18.19
CA LEU A 183 -7.53 3.15 17.98
C LEU A 183 -6.19 3.53 17.34
N LEU A 184 -5.07 3.04 17.86
CA LEU A 184 -3.75 3.38 17.33
C LEU A 184 -3.59 2.83 15.90
N TYR A 185 -4.06 1.61 15.66
CA TYR A 185 -4.14 1.03 14.32
C TYR A 185 -4.94 1.92 13.36
N SER A 186 -6.14 2.33 13.79
CA SER A 186 -7.02 3.20 13.01
C SER A 186 -6.40 4.56 12.70
N LEU A 187 -5.67 5.14 13.66
CA LEU A 187 -5.01 6.43 13.53
C LEU A 187 -3.90 6.39 12.49
N VAL A 188 -2.96 5.44 12.62
CA VAL A 188 -1.81 5.32 11.71
C VAL A 188 -2.25 4.90 10.31
N PHE A 189 -3.17 3.93 10.19
CA PHE A 189 -3.72 3.56 8.90
C PHE A 189 -4.42 4.74 8.21
N GLY A 190 -5.28 5.44 8.95
CA GLY A 190 -6.01 6.58 8.42
C GLY A 190 -5.10 7.74 8.04
N GLU A 191 -4.07 8.03 8.85
CA GLU A 191 -3.06 9.04 8.55
C GLU A 191 -2.41 8.76 7.21
N SER A 192 -1.83 7.57 7.03
CA SER A 192 -1.05 7.23 5.84
C SER A 192 -1.87 7.19 4.55
N VAL A 193 -3.09 6.64 4.57
CA VAL A 193 -3.95 6.62 3.38
C VAL A 193 -4.31 8.03 2.90
N LEU A 194 -4.48 8.95 3.84
CA LEU A 194 -4.84 10.34 3.58
C LEU A 194 -3.61 11.20 3.27
N ASN A 195 -2.47 10.87 3.87
CA ASN A 195 -1.19 11.54 3.70
C ASN A 195 -0.74 11.54 2.23
N ASP A 196 -0.84 10.43 1.52
CA ASP A 196 -0.45 10.35 0.11
C ASP A 196 -1.19 11.37 -0.76
N ALA A 197 -2.51 11.48 -0.57
CA ALA A 197 -3.31 12.49 -1.26
C ALA A 197 -2.89 13.92 -0.87
N VAL A 198 -2.62 14.18 0.41
CA VAL A 198 -2.13 15.48 0.88
C VAL A 198 -0.77 15.82 0.25
N SER A 199 0.16 14.86 0.21
CA SER A 199 1.49 15.00 -0.36
C SER A 199 1.46 15.32 -1.85
N ILE A 200 0.68 14.58 -2.65
CA ILE A 200 0.52 14.83 -4.10
C ILE A 200 0.00 16.25 -4.35
N VAL A 201 -1.00 16.69 -3.58
CA VAL A 201 -1.56 18.04 -3.76
C VAL A 201 -0.57 19.11 -3.31
N LEU A 202 0.17 18.89 -2.23
CA LEU A 202 1.26 19.78 -1.81
C LEU A 202 2.35 19.89 -2.89
N PHE A 203 2.76 18.76 -3.46
CA PHE A 203 3.77 18.70 -4.52
C PHE A 203 3.37 19.53 -5.74
N HIS A 204 2.16 19.31 -6.27
CA HIS A 204 1.64 20.09 -7.41
C HIS A 204 1.43 21.57 -7.08
N THR A 205 1.06 21.86 -5.84
CA THR A 205 0.93 23.25 -5.38
C THR A 205 2.28 23.97 -5.46
N LEU A 206 3.39 23.29 -5.13
CA LEU A 206 4.74 23.82 -5.24
C LEU A 206 5.23 23.90 -6.69
N ASP A 207 4.82 22.95 -7.54
CA ASP A 207 5.19 22.89 -8.97
C ASP A 207 4.62 24.06 -9.79
N GLY A 208 3.42 24.55 -9.43
CA GLY A 208 2.78 25.71 -10.06
C GLY A 208 3.32 27.09 -9.64
N THR A 209 4.29 27.17 -8.73
CA THR A 209 4.70 28.45 -8.11
C THR A 209 5.75 29.23 -8.91
N GLY A 210 5.30 29.85 -10.00
CA GLY A 210 5.73 31.21 -10.33
C GLY A 210 5.02 32.28 -9.47
N THR A 211 3.98 31.88 -8.73
CA THR A 211 3.16 32.75 -7.86
C THR A 211 3.22 32.26 -6.42
N SER A 212 3.34 33.19 -5.47
CA SER A 212 3.43 32.95 -4.03
C SER A 212 2.43 31.91 -3.50
N PHE A 213 2.91 30.96 -2.70
CA PHE A 213 2.06 30.09 -1.87
C PHE A 213 1.13 30.97 -1.02
N GLY A 214 -0.17 30.88 -1.28
CA GLY A 214 -1.16 31.78 -0.67
C GLY A 214 -2.34 31.00 -0.09
N TRP A 215 -3.24 31.75 0.56
CA TRP A 215 -4.46 31.20 1.18
C TRP A 215 -5.30 30.34 0.22
N MET A 216 -5.37 30.71 -1.07
CA MET A 216 -6.13 29.97 -2.08
C MET A 216 -5.58 28.55 -2.31
N SER A 217 -4.26 28.37 -2.20
CA SER A 217 -3.63 27.05 -2.32
C SER A 217 -4.02 26.13 -1.17
N LEU A 218 -4.06 26.65 0.06
CA LEU A 218 -4.52 25.90 1.24
C LEU A 218 -5.99 25.48 1.11
N VAL A 219 -6.85 26.37 0.62
CA VAL A 219 -8.26 26.04 0.37
C VAL A 219 -8.38 24.95 -0.69
N LYS A 220 -7.59 25.02 -1.77
CA LYS A 220 -7.58 23.97 -2.81
C LYS A 220 -7.16 22.61 -2.26
N ILE A 221 -6.14 22.58 -1.40
CA ILE A 221 -5.69 21.37 -0.70
C ILE A 221 -6.84 20.75 0.10
N ILE A 222 -7.49 21.54 0.93
CA ILE A 222 -8.60 21.06 1.79
C ILE A 222 -9.77 20.56 0.94
N VAL A 223 -10.14 21.27 -0.12
CA VAL A 223 -11.25 20.88 -0.99
C VAL A 223 -10.94 19.58 -1.73
N GLN A 224 -9.75 19.47 -2.35
CA GLN A 224 -9.36 18.27 -3.09
C GLN A 224 -9.27 17.05 -2.17
N PHE A 225 -8.71 17.24 -0.98
CA PHE A 225 -8.71 16.24 0.08
C PHE A 225 -10.12 15.74 0.44
N LEU A 226 -11.06 16.67 0.66
CA LEU A 226 -12.44 16.34 1.02
C LEU A 226 -13.15 15.59 -0.13
N VAL A 227 -12.93 16.01 -1.37
CA VAL A 227 -13.52 15.35 -2.56
C VAL A 227 -13.02 13.91 -2.67
N ILE A 228 -11.71 13.68 -2.60
CA ILE A 228 -11.13 12.33 -2.68
C ILE A 228 -11.62 11.47 -1.51
N SER A 229 -11.59 12.00 -0.28
CA SER A 229 -11.97 11.24 0.92
C SER A 229 -13.45 10.86 0.94
N ILE A 230 -14.34 11.83 0.66
CA ILE A 230 -15.79 11.60 0.66
C ILE A 230 -16.19 10.73 -0.54
N GLY A 231 -15.59 10.96 -1.71
CA GLY A 231 -15.79 10.18 -2.92
C GLY A 231 -15.44 8.70 -2.71
N SER A 232 -14.25 8.41 -2.20
CA SER A 232 -13.83 7.05 -1.84
C SER A 232 -14.75 6.38 -0.81
N CYS A 233 -15.14 7.12 0.23
CA CYS A 233 -16.09 6.59 1.24
C CYS A 233 -17.44 6.25 0.61
N ALA A 234 -17.96 7.11 -0.27
CA ALA A 234 -19.24 6.92 -0.94
C ALA A 234 -19.21 5.69 -1.87
N ILE A 235 -18.14 5.52 -2.65
CA ILE A 235 -17.95 4.35 -3.52
C ILE A 235 -17.89 3.07 -2.65
N GLY A 236 -17.11 3.08 -1.57
CA GLY A 236 -16.96 1.90 -0.70
C GLY A 236 -18.27 1.49 -0.03
N LEU A 237 -19.06 2.48 0.43
CA LEU A 237 -20.40 2.24 0.96
C LEU A 237 -21.32 1.64 -0.10
N PHE A 238 -21.36 2.23 -1.30
CA PHE A 238 -22.19 1.76 -2.41
C PHE A 238 -21.86 0.31 -2.78
N VAL A 239 -20.59 0.00 -2.99
CA VAL A 239 -20.11 -1.35 -3.35
C VAL A 239 -20.46 -2.36 -2.25
N SER A 240 -20.34 -1.98 -0.98
CA SER A 240 -20.70 -2.85 0.15
C SER A 240 -22.19 -3.14 0.24
N TYR A 241 -23.03 -2.12 0.10
CA TYR A 241 -24.48 -2.31 0.10
C TYR A 241 -24.95 -3.10 -1.12
N PHE A 242 -24.32 -2.88 -2.28
CA PHE A 242 -24.57 -3.67 -3.48
C PHE A 242 -24.21 -5.14 -3.27
N SER A 243 -23.06 -5.43 -2.65
CA SER A 243 -22.68 -6.79 -2.24
C SER A 243 -23.72 -7.39 -1.29
N ALA A 244 -24.10 -6.67 -0.23
CA ALA A 244 -25.09 -7.13 0.73
C ALA A 244 -26.44 -7.44 0.06
N PHE A 245 -26.84 -6.67 -0.94
CA PHE A 245 -28.04 -6.93 -1.74
C PHE A 245 -27.93 -8.26 -2.53
N ILE A 246 -26.81 -8.50 -3.22
CA ILE A 246 -26.55 -9.76 -3.93
C ILE A 246 -26.62 -10.96 -2.97
N PHE A 247 -25.92 -10.87 -1.84
CA PHE A 247 -25.90 -11.93 -0.82
C PHE A 247 -27.27 -12.18 -0.20
N ASN A 248 -28.06 -11.12 0.06
CA ASN A 248 -29.43 -11.26 0.54
C ASN A 248 -30.33 -12.01 -0.46
N LYS A 249 -30.13 -11.82 -1.77
CA LYS A 249 -30.86 -12.58 -2.80
C LYS A 249 -30.41 -14.04 -2.90
N MET A 250 -29.16 -14.32 -2.55
CA MET A 250 -28.59 -15.67 -2.52
C MET A 250 -28.91 -16.47 -1.25
N LYS A 251 -29.57 -15.89 -0.23
CA LYS A 251 -29.85 -16.51 1.09
C LYS A 251 -30.62 -17.84 1.08
N GLY A 252 -31.11 -18.32 -0.07
CA GLY A 252 -31.78 -19.61 -0.23
C GLY A 252 -30.99 -20.66 -0.99
N ILE A 253 -29.78 -20.35 -1.47
CA ILE A 253 -28.94 -21.25 -2.27
C ILE A 253 -27.83 -21.79 -1.39
N ASN A 254 -27.64 -23.12 -1.37
CA ASN A 254 -26.53 -23.77 -0.67
C ASN A 254 -25.21 -23.54 -1.42
N ILE A 255 -24.63 -22.37 -1.21
CA ILE A 255 -23.37 -21.95 -1.81
C ILE A 255 -22.21 -22.33 -0.89
N SER A 256 -21.11 -22.80 -1.48
CA SER A 256 -19.92 -23.17 -0.73
C SER A 256 -19.26 -21.94 -0.09
N SER A 257 -18.62 -22.14 1.06
CA SER A 257 -17.89 -21.07 1.77
C SER A 257 -16.83 -20.43 0.88
N THR A 258 -16.17 -21.22 0.03
CA THR A 258 -15.12 -20.76 -0.89
C THR A 258 -15.69 -19.82 -1.95
N PHE A 259 -16.85 -20.12 -2.51
CA PHE A 259 -17.49 -19.24 -3.49
C PHE A 259 -17.90 -17.90 -2.87
N ASN A 260 -18.47 -17.93 -1.67
CA ASN A 260 -18.79 -16.71 -0.92
C ASN A 260 -17.55 -15.84 -0.70
N LEU A 261 -16.42 -16.45 -0.32
CA LEU A 261 -15.16 -15.73 -0.15
C LEU A 261 -14.68 -15.07 -1.45
N VAL A 262 -14.65 -15.83 -2.56
CA VAL A 262 -14.20 -15.31 -3.85
C VAL A 262 -15.08 -14.15 -4.29
N LEU A 263 -16.40 -14.27 -4.14
CA LEU A 263 -17.34 -13.19 -4.50
C LEU A 263 -17.11 -11.93 -3.66
N ILE A 264 -16.86 -12.07 -2.36
CA ILE A 264 -16.56 -10.95 -1.46
C ILE A 264 -15.29 -10.22 -1.91
N LEU A 265 -14.21 -10.96 -2.17
CA LEU A 265 -12.96 -10.39 -2.64
C LEU A 265 -13.13 -9.73 -4.02
N CYS A 266 -13.78 -10.38 -4.98
CA CYS A 266 -14.01 -9.82 -6.30
C CYS A 266 -14.77 -8.49 -6.25
N VAL A 267 -15.82 -8.40 -5.42
CA VAL A 267 -16.60 -7.15 -5.28
C VAL A 267 -15.77 -6.07 -4.58
N ALA A 268 -14.95 -6.43 -3.59
CA ALA A 268 -14.05 -5.49 -2.94
C ALA A 268 -12.99 -4.91 -3.89
N PHE A 269 -12.33 -5.78 -4.67
CA PHE A 269 -11.36 -5.38 -5.70
C PHE A 269 -12.00 -4.58 -6.83
N LEU A 270 -13.24 -4.91 -7.22
CA LEU A 270 -13.97 -4.10 -8.19
C LEU A 270 -14.18 -2.67 -7.67
N GLY A 271 -14.54 -2.51 -6.40
CA GLY A 271 -14.66 -1.19 -5.76
C GLY A 271 -13.34 -0.43 -5.73
N TYR A 272 -12.24 -1.11 -5.41
CA TYR A 272 -10.88 -0.57 -5.45
C TYR A 272 -10.55 0.00 -6.84
N PHE A 273 -10.66 -0.81 -7.90
CA PHE A 273 -10.33 -0.37 -9.26
C PHE A 273 -11.26 0.72 -9.79
N ILE A 274 -12.56 0.70 -9.44
CA ILE A 274 -13.49 1.77 -9.79
C ILE A 274 -13.04 3.09 -9.16
N ALA A 275 -12.61 3.08 -7.90
CA ALA A 275 -12.14 4.28 -7.23
C ALA A 275 -10.85 4.82 -7.86
N GLU A 276 -9.88 3.95 -8.16
CA GLU A 276 -8.65 4.34 -8.86
C GLU A 276 -8.95 4.96 -10.25
N LEU A 277 -9.88 4.37 -11.01
CA LEU A 277 -10.31 4.91 -12.32
C LEU A 277 -10.99 6.28 -12.23
N LEU A 278 -11.57 6.61 -11.07
CA LEU A 278 -12.23 7.89 -10.81
C LEU A 278 -11.28 8.91 -10.17
N GLU A 279 -9.98 8.63 -10.11
CA GLU A 279 -8.97 9.45 -9.41
C GLU A 279 -9.31 9.67 -7.93
N MET A 280 -9.99 8.69 -7.32
CA MET A 280 -10.29 8.62 -5.89
C MET A 280 -9.31 7.65 -5.22
N SER A 281 -9.20 7.66 -3.88
CA SER A 281 -8.37 6.69 -3.16
C SER A 281 -9.02 5.29 -3.20
N GLY A 282 -8.42 4.35 -3.93
CA GLY A 282 -8.82 2.95 -3.93
C GLY A 282 -8.59 2.29 -2.58
N ILE A 283 -7.48 2.64 -1.92
CA ILE A 283 -7.11 2.12 -0.60
C ILE A 283 -8.17 2.46 0.46
N LEU A 284 -8.62 3.71 0.51
CA LEU A 284 -9.71 4.11 1.41
C LEU A 284 -11.03 3.40 1.05
N THR A 285 -11.30 3.25 -0.25
CA THR A 285 -12.52 2.60 -0.75
C THR A 285 -12.59 1.14 -0.33
N ILE A 286 -11.51 0.36 -0.51
CA ILE A 286 -11.50 -1.06 -0.17
C ILE A 286 -11.53 -1.28 1.34
N PHE A 287 -10.92 -0.39 2.11
CA PHE A 287 -11.02 -0.40 3.57
C PHE A 287 -12.46 -0.19 4.06
N VAL A 288 -13.13 0.87 3.59
CA VAL A 288 -14.54 1.12 3.90
C VAL A 288 -15.39 -0.06 3.45
N THR A 289 -15.04 -0.65 2.30
CA THR A 289 -15.74 -1.83 1.78
C THR A 289 -15.63 -3.03 2.72
N GLY A 290 -14.42 -3.39 3.14
CA GLY A 290 -14.19 -4.46 4.11
C GLY A 290 -14.87 -4.18 5.46
N ALA A 291 -14.80 -2.94 5.94
CA ALA A 291 -15.44 -2.51 7.17
C ALA A 291 -16.96 -2.63 7.13
N VAL A 292 -17.62 -2.27 6.04
CA VAL A 292 -19.10 -2.37 5.95
C VAL A 292 -19.51 -3.82 5.68
N MET A 293 -18.80 -4.53 4.78
CA MET A 293 -19.04 -5.94 4.47
C MET A 293 -18.95 -6.83 5.71
N SER A 294 -17.98 -6.64 6.61
CA SER A 294 -17.89 -7.49 7.81
C SER A 294 -19.08 -7.35 8.76
N HIS A 295 -19.90 -6.29 8.64
CA HIS A 295 -21.15 -6.17 9.39
C HIS A 295 -22.26 -6.96 8.69
N HIS A 296 -22.47 -6.70 7.41
CA HIS A 296 -23.58 -7.29 6.66
C HIS A 296 -23.38 -8.77 6.36
N HIS A 297 -22.15 -9.20 6.07
CA HIS A 297 -21.82 -10.58 5.75
C HIS A 297 -21.80 -11.46 7.00
N TRP A 298 -21.57 -10.90 8.19
CA TRP A 298 -21.82 -11.61 9.45
C TRP A 298 -23.25 -12.15 9.52
N TYR A 299 -24.25 -11.38 9.07
CA TYR A 299 -25.66 -11.80 9.08
C TYR A 299 -26.12 -12.49 7.80
N SER A 300 -25.31 -12.49 6.74
CA SER A 300 -25.69 -13.06 5.44
C SER A 300 -25.05 -14.41 5.17
N VAL A 301 -23.88 -14.68 5.75
CA VAL A 301 -23.16 -15.94 5.63
C VAL A 301 -23.59 -16.89 6.76
N PRO A 302 -23.87 -18.18 6.46
CA PRO A 302 -24.18 -19.21 7.46
C PRO A 302 -23.12 -19.30 8.56
N GLU A 303 -23.55 -19.59 9.80
CA GLU A 303 -22.67 -19.61 10.99
C GLU A 303 -21.48 -20.57 10.87
N ASN A 304 -21.70 -21.71 10.24
CA ASN A 304 -20.68 -22.72 9.98
C ASN A 304 -19.61 -22.29 8.98
N GLN A 305 -19.85 -21.25 8.17
CA GLN A 305 -18.92 -20.74 7.14
C GLN A 305 -18.13 -19.51 7.61
N ARG A 306 -18.57 -18.82 8.67
CA ARG A 306 -17.93 -17.58 9.15
C ARG A 306 -16.46 -17.79 9.55
N PRO A 307 -16.08 -18.81 10.35
CA PRO A 307 -14.68 -18.99 10.75
C PRO A 307 -13.75 -19.16 9.55
N THR A 308 -14.16 -19.98 8.57
CA THR A 308 -13.42 -20.18 7.33
C THR A 308 -13.21 -18.89 6.57
N LEU A 309 -14.24 -18.03 6.48
CA LEU A 309 -14.14 -16.74 5.81
C LEU A 309 -13.07 -15.84 6.46
N TYR A 310 -13.12 -15.68 7.79
CA TYR A 310 -12.15 -14.84 8.52
C TYR A 310 -10.74 -15.40 8.44
N THR A 311 -10.57 -16.71 8.62
CA THR A 311 -9.26 -17.35 8.54
C THR A 311 -8.67 -17.21 7.13
N SER A 312 -9.47 -17.43 6.08
CA SER A 312 -8.97 -17.34 4.70
C SER A 312 -8.63 -15.91 4.28
N VAL A 313 -9.42 -14.90 4.68
CA VAL A 313 -9.07 -13.48 4.44
C VAL A 313 -7.80 -13.11 5.21
N GLY A 314 -7.64 -13.58 6.45
CA GLY A 314 -6.42 -13.40 7.23
C GLY A 314 -5.19 -14.09 6.61
N THR A 315 -5.34 -15.31 6.10
CA THR A 315 -4.25 -16.02 5.40
C THR A 315 -3.84 -15.28 4.12
N LEU A 316 -4.80 -14.77 3.35
CA LEU A 316 -4.51 -14.00 2.15
C LEU A 316 -3.75 -12.71 2.47
N ALA A 317 -4.15 -12.01 3.53
CA ALA A 317 -3.43 -10.83 4.01
C ALA A 317 -2.01 -11.17 4.47
N PHE A 318 -1.81 -12.24 5.23
CA PHE A 318 -0.48 -12.68 5.67
C PHE A 318 0.46 -13.00 4.50
N VAL A 319 -0.03 -13.70 3.47
CA VAL A 319 0.75 -13.98 2.26
C VAL A 319 1.07 -12.67 1.52
N SER A 320 0.10 -11.78 1.39
CA SER A 320 0.25 -10.48 0.73
C SER A 320 1.27 -9.59 1.45
N GLU A 321 1.27 -9.62 2.78
CA GLU A 321 2.20 -8.90 3.64
C GLU A 321 3.64 -9.40 3.43
N THR A 322 3.84 -10.72 3.49
CA THR A 322 5.16 -11.34 3.23
C THR A 322 5.70 -10.94 1.85
N LEU A 323 4.82 -10.86 0.86
CA LEU A 323 5.16 -10.47 -0.51
C LEU A 323 5.44 -8.98 -0.67
N THR A 324 4.74 -8.12 0.08
CA THR A 324 4.91 -6.66 -0.01
C THR A 324 6.25 -6.22 0.61
N PHE A 325 6.69 -6.87 1.68
CA PHE A 325 8.02 -6.61 2.26
C PHE A 325 9.20 -6.85 1.31
N ILE A 326 8.99 -7.62 0.24
CA ILE A 326 10.01 -7.88 -0.79
C ILE A 326 10.04 -6.75 -1.83
N SER A 327 8.91 -6.07 -2.05
CA SER A 327 8.80 -4.98 -3.03
C SER A 327 9.26 -3.63 -2.51
N ASP A 328 9.28 -3.44 -1.18
CA ASP A 328 9.76 -2.22 -0.51
C ASP A 328 11.30 -2.16 -0.42
#